data_AF-A0A831THW2-F1
#
_entry.id   AF-A0A831THW2-F1
#
_cell.length_a   1.000
_cell.length_b   1.000
_cell.length_c   1.000
_cell.angle_alpha   90.00
_cell.angle_beta   90.00
_cell.angle_gamma   90.00
#
_symmetry.space_group_name_H-M   'P 1'
#
loop_
_entity.id
_entity.type
_entity.pdbx_description
1 polymer ?
#
loop_
_entity_poly.entity_id
_entity_poly.type
_entity_poly.pdbx_seq_one_letter_code
_entity_poly.pdbx_strand_id
1 'polypeptide(L)'
;MTVAGEARSIGREWEGVDVVKRLSLEGARILDALLTRRALVRGALLASVAGVLAACSDSRSESGEGGSASAPASAGASATPDSPAEVSSSPTAARVETPLATAASSAFPVAIEHKFGVTEIPAQPQRVVALGYSDQDPLLALGVRPIAVRYWFGDEPHAVFPWARDELGDATPDVLNMPFGQLDFERVAALRPDLISAVYSGITQEEYQRLAQIAPTLAQSSEYIDFGMPWQEATLLIGRALGREALAHELVTEVEARFAAARAGHPEWAGK
;
A
#
# COMPACT_ATOMS: atom_id res chain seq x y z
N MET A 1 -60.48 9.17 29.28
CA MET A 1 -59.41 10.15 29.54
C MET A 1 -58.33 9.39 30.29
N THR A 2 -57.27 8.88 29.65
CA THR A 2 -56.10 9.68 29.23
C THR A 2 -55.24 8.80 28.31
N VAL A 3 -55.18 9.12 27.01
CA VAL A 3 -54.09 8.70 26.09
C VAL A 3 -53.94 9.81 25.04
N ALA A 4 -53.37 10.95 25.42
CA ALA A 4 -53.07 12.04 24.48
C ALA A 4 -51.77 12.81 24.84
N GLY A 5 -50.96 12.25 25.76
CA GLY A 5 -49.75 12.91 26.25
C GLY A 5 -48.46 12.54 25.51
N GLU A 6 -48.38 11.35 24.91
CA GLU A 6 -47.08 10.75 24.56
C GLU A 6 -46.69 10.86 23.07
N ALA A 7 -47.55 11.42 22.22
CA ALA A 7 -47.26 11.57 20.79
C ALA A 7 -46.42 12.81 20.44
N ARG A 8 -46.07 13.67 21.41
CA ARG A 8 -45.33 14.93 21.15
C ARG A 8 -43.82 14.85 21.38
N SER A 9 -43.28 13.73 21.85
CA SER A 9 -41.83 13.60 22.11
C SER A 9 -41.03 13.00 20.95
N ILE A 10 -41.69 12.39 19.95
CA ILE A 10 -41.02 11.61 18.88
C ILE A 10 -40.73 12.47 17.62
N GLY A 11 -41.17 13.73 17.61
CA GLY A 11 -41.06 14.63 16.45
C GLY A 11 -39.74 15.41 16.33
N ARG A 12 -38.78 15.25 17.25
CA ARG A 12 -37.51 16.01 17.23
C ARG A 12 -36.27 15.23 16.79
N GLU A 13 -36.41 13.93 16.54
CA GLU A 13 -35.28 13.06 16.16
C GLU A 13 -35.08 12.94 14.63
N TRP A 14 -36.02 13.47 13.84
CA TRP A 14 -36.04 13.29 12.38
C TRP A 14 -35.36 14.40 11.57
N GLU A 15 -34.94 15.52 12.19
CA GLU A 15 -34.20 16.57 11.47
C GLU A 15 -32.77 16.15 11.10
N GLY A 16 -32.16 15.22 11.84
CA GLY A 16 -30.78 14.76 11.58
C GLY A 16 -30.63 13.90 10.31
N VAL A 17 -31.65 13.11 9.97
CA VAL A 17 -31.62 12.21 8.80
C VAL A 17 -31.70 13.00 7.50
N ASP A 18 -32.42 14.13 7.49
CA ASP A 18 -32.50 15.02 6.34
C ASP A 18 -31.23 15.84 6.11
N VAL A 19 -30.49 16.16 7.18
CA VAL A 19 -29.17 16.82 7.07
C VAL A 19 -28.13 15.86 6.46
N VAL A 20 -28.11 14.59 6.90
CA VAL A 20 -27.18 13.58 6.34
C VAL A 20 -27.47 13.31 4.86
N LYS A 21 -28.75 13.22 4.48
CA LYS A 21 -29.13 13.08 3.06
C LYS A 21 -28.76 14.31 2.24
N ARG A 22 -28.93 15.52 2.78
CA ARG A 22 -28.58 16.77 2.08
C ARG A 22 -27.06 16.91 1.90
N LEU A 23 -26.26 16.53 2.89
CA LEU A 23 -24.80 16.52 2.80
C LEU A 23 -24.28 15.48 1.79
N SER A 24 -24.92 14.31 1.70
CA SER A 24 -24.59 13.28 0.71
C SER A 24 -24.86 13.77 -0.73
N LEU A 25 -25.98 14.46 -0.95
CA LEU A 25 -26.35 15.01 -2.27
C LEU A 25 -25.48 16.19 -2.68
N GLU A 26 -25.03 17.02 -1.74
CA GLU A 26 -24.09 18.12 -2.02
C GLU A 26 -22.67 17.60 -2.29
N GLY A 27 -22.21 16.56 -1.58
CA GLY A 27 -20.93 15.89 -1.85
C GLY A 27 -20.86 15.30 -3.27
N ALA A 28 -21.95 14.69 -3.74
CA ALA A 28 -22.02 14.15 -5.10
C ALA A 28 -21.91 15.25 -6.18
N ARG A 29 -22.46 16.44 -5.94
CA ARG A 29 -22.37 17.58 -6.88
C ARG A 29 -20.97 18.19 -6.92
N ILE A 30 -20.26 18.21 -5.80
CA ILE A 30 -18.87 18.70 -5.74
C ILE A 30 -17.94 17.73 -6.49
N LEU A 31 -18.17 16.42 -6.36
CA LEU A 31 -17.40 15.41 -7.08
C LEU A 31 -17.59 15.51 -8.60
N ASP A 32 -18.82 15.70 -9.07
CA ASP A 32 -19.14 15.85 -10.50
C ASP A 32 -18.54 17.14 -11.11
N ALA A 33 -18.54 18.23 -10.34
CA ALA A 33 -17.89 19.49 -10.73
C ALA A 33 -16.35 19.37 -10.82
N LEU A 34 -15.73 18.55 -9.96
CA LEU A 34 -14.28 18.30 -9.96
C LEU A 34 -13.85 17.37 -11.10
N LEU A 35 -14.66 16.36 -11.43
CA LEU A 35 -14.42 15.46 -12.55
C LEU A 35 -14.55 16.18 -13.90
N THR A 36 -15.54 17.07 -14.04
CA THR A 36 -15.74 17.89 -15.25
C THR A 36 -14.57 18.86 -15.49
N ARG A 37 -13.98 19.43 -14.42
CA ARG A 37 -12.79 20.29 -14.53
C ARG A 37 -11.51 19.52 -14.90
N ARG A 38 -11.35 18.27 -14.44
CA ARG A 38 -10.20 17.42 -14.80
C ARG A 38 -10.24 16.96 -16.27
N ALA A 39 -11.42 16.76 -16.85
CA ALA A 39 -11.58 16.42 -18.27
C ALA A 39 -11.14 17.56 -19.21
N LEU A 40 -11.40 18.81 -18.84
CA LEU A 40 -11.01 19.99 -19.65
C LEU A 40 -9.50 20.29 -19.60
N VAL A 41 -8.82 20.02 -18.47
CA VAL A 41 -7.37 20.29 -18.34
C VAL A 41 -6.52 19.24 -19.06
N ARG A 42 -6.98 17.98 -19.16
CA ARG A 42 -6.27 16.92 -19.92
C ARG A 42 -6.38 17.06 -21.44
N GLY A 43 -7.35 17.80 -21.97
CA GLY A 43 -7.49 18.05 -23.41
C GLY A 43 -6.50 19.07 -23.99
N ALA A 44 -5.83 19.87 -23.15
CA ALA A 44 -5.02 21.00 -23.60
C ALA A 44 -3.50 20.73 -23.69
N LEU A 45 -3.02 19.52 -23.38
CA LEU A 45 -1.57 19.24 -23.29
C LEU A 45 -0.99 18.34 -24.40
N LEU A 46 -1.70 18.12 -25.50
CA LEU A 46 -1.28 17.23 -26.62
C LEU A 46 -0.98 17.96 -27.94
N ALA A 47 -0.55 19.21 -27.89
CA ALA A 47 -0.05 19.91 -29.07
C ALA A 47 1.17 20.76 -28.72
N SER A 48 2.39 20.24 -28.94
CA SER A 48 3.61 20.99 -29.34
C SER A 48 4.87 20.09 -29.29
N VAL A 49 5.12 19.31 -30.35
CA VAL A 49 6.48 18.85 -30.68
C VAL A 49 6.66 18.98 -32.19
N ALA A 50 7.27 20.08 -32.63
CA ALA A 50 7.80 20.23 -33.99
C ALA A 50 8.87 21.33 -34.07
N GLY A 51 10.07 20.96 -34.52
CA GLY A 51 11.09 21.85 -35.14
C GLY A 51 12.14 22.45 -34.18
N VAL A 52 13.44 22.56 -34.49
CA VAL A 52 14.19 22.47 -35.76
C VAL A 52 15.68 22.19 -35.45
N LEU A 53 16.34 21.44 -36.34
CA LEU A 53 17.78 21.18 -36.43
C LEU A 53 18.52 22.28 -37.24
N ALA A 54 19.77 22.54 -36.83
CA ALA A 54 20.97 22.89 -37.64
C ALA A 54 21.13 24.28 -38.34
N ALA A 55 22.23 24.98 -37.99
CA ALA A 55 23.23 25.67 -38.86
C ALA A 55 24.17 26.53 -37.96
N CYS A 56 25.50 26.32 -37.91
CA CYS A 56 26.58 26.97 -38.71
C CYS A 56 26.52 28.53 -38.65
N SER A 57 27.57 29.35 -38.53
CA SER A 57 29.03 29.29 -38.33
C SER A 57 29.50 30.75 -38.12
N ASP A 58 30.65 30.93 -37.45
CA ASP A 58 31.70 31.96 -37.66
C ASP A 58 31.61 33.44 -37.19
N SER A 59 32.65 33.79 -36.39
CA SER A 59 33.34 35.09 -36.16
C SER A 59 32.55 36.27 -35.55
N ARG A 60 33.07 37.11 -34.61
CA ARG A 60 34.40 37.72 -34.49
C ARG A 60 34.63 38.34 -33.08
N SER A 61 35.91 38.58 -32.78
CA SER A 61 36.62 38.97 -31.55
C SER A 61 36.49 40.42 -31.02
N GLU A 62 36.68 40.61 -29.71
CA GLU A 62 37.48 41.64 -28.96
C GLU A 62 37.00 41.63 -27.47
N SER A 63 37.75 41.84 -26.39
CA SER A 63 39.17 41.87 -26.00
C SER A 63 39.24 42.16 -24.48
N GLY A 64 40.25 41.64 -23.77
CA GLY A 64 40.70 42.08 -22.44
C GLY A 64 40.24 41.24 -21.23
N GLU A 65 41.00 41.02 -20.16
CA GLU A 65 42.43 41.05 -19.84
C GLU A 65 42.54 40.56 -18.36
N GLY A 66 43.62 39.86 -18.00
CA GLY A 66 44.05 39.58 -16.62
C GLY A 66 43.49 38.30 -15.99
N GLY A 67 44.26 37.34 -15.47
CA GLY A 67 45.69 37.22 -15.25
C GLY A 67 45.97 36.09 -14.23
N SER A 68 47.12 35.44 -14.37
CA SER A 68 47.80 34.49 -13.45
C SER A 68 47.26 33.05 -13.38
N ALA A 69 47.84 32.08 -14.09
CA ALA A 69 49.10 31.34 -13.81
C ALA A 69 49.03 30.56 -12.47
N SER A 70 49.22 29.24 -12.40
CA SER A 70 50.36 28.48 -12.93
C SER A 70 50.07 26.97 -13.02
N ALA A 71 50.50 26.34 -14.12
CA ALA A 71 50.90 24.92 -14.19
C ALA A 71 52.42 24.81 -13.89
N PRO A 72 53.16 23.66 -13.95
CA PRO A 72 53.25 22.76 -15.12
C PRO A 72 53.39 21.24 -14.79
N ALA A 73 52.99 20.34 -15.70
CA ALA A 73 53.81 19.50 -16.63
C ALA A 73 54.60 18.36 -15.93
N SER A 74 54.91 17.21 -16.51
CA SER A 74 55.20 16.77 -17.90
C SER A 74 55.20 15.22 -17.92
N ALA A 75 54.58 14.53 -18.87
CA ALA A 75 55.10 14.12 -20.18
C ALA A 75 56.37 13.24 -20.16
N GLY A 76 56.32 12.11 -20.88
CA GLY A 76 57.47 11.26 -21.18
C GLY A 76 57.12 10.17 -22.21
N ALA A 77 57.39 10.46 -23.49
CA ALA A 77 57.34 9.53 -24.62
C ALA A 77 58.74 8.98 -24.92
N SER A 78 58.84 7.79 -25.53
CA SER A 78 59.89 7.44 -26.53
C SER A 78 59.69 6.04 -27.13
N ALA A 79 60.26 5.84 -28.32
CA ALA A 79 59.89 4.90 -29.37
C ALA A 79 60.93 3.77 -29.64
N THR A 80 60.45 2.60 -30.13
CA THR A 80 60.95 1.64 -31.17
C THR A 80 62.42 1.11 -31.17
N PRO A 81 62.80 0.07 -31.98
CA PRO A 81 62.09 -1.11 -32.56
C PRO A 81 62.88 -2.45 -32.42
N ASP A 82 62.26 -3.62 -32.67
CA ASP A 82 62.79 -4.67 -33.59
C ASP A 82 61.74 -5.81 -33.82
N SER A 83 61.81 -6.47 -34.97
CA SER A 83 60.92 -7.57 -35.46
C SER A 83 61.70 -8.91 -35.49
N PRO A 84 61.15 -10.08 -35.94
CA PRO A 84 59.76 -10.49 -36.18
C PRO A 84 59.42 -11.93 -35.64
N ALA A 85 58.16 -12.32 -35.87
CA ALA A 85 57.70 -13.66 -36.28
C ALA A 85 56.76 -14.46 -35.33
N GLU A 86 55.74 -15.01 -36.01
CA GLU A 86 54.89 -16.18 -35.71
C GLU A 86 53.49 -16.01 -35.08
N VAL A 87 52.51 -16.14 -35.98
CA VAL A 87 51.32 -17.02 -35.95
C VAL A 87 50.56 -17.15 -34.62
N SER A 88 49.30 -16.71 -34.58
CA SER A 88 48.11 -17.59 -34.43
C SER A 88 46.83 -16.80 -34.16
N SER A 89 45.91 -16.88 -35.12
CA SER A 89 44.44 -16.79 -35.07
C SER A 89 43.76 -16.29 -33.78
N SER A 90 43.19 -15.08 -33.82
CA SER A 90 42.26 -14.54 -32.81
C SER A 90 40.87 -15.17 -32.90
N PRO A 91 40.20 -15.51 -31.77
CA PRO A 91 38.76 -15.72 -31.74
C PRO A 91 38.02 -14.40 -31.46
N THR A 92 36.90 -14.24 -32.14
CA THR A 92 35.86 -13.22 -32.01
C THR A 92 35.56 -12.83 -30.56
N ALA A 93 35.76 -11.55 -30.23
CA ALA A 93 35.26 -10.96 -29.00
C ALA A 93 33.74 -10.78 -29.08
N ALA A 94 33.00 -11.76 -28.53
CA ALA A 94 31.58 -11.59 -28.24
C ALA A 94 31.45 -10.66 -27.03
N ARG A 95 30.85 -9.49 -27.26
CA ARG A 95 30.44 -8.52 -26.25
C ARG A 95 29.47 -9.21 -25.28
N VAL A 96 29.93 -9.46 -24.05
CA VAL A 96 29.05 -9.85 -22.94
C VAL A 96 28.23 -8.62 -22.58
N GLU A 97 26.99 -8.58 -23.04
CA GLU A 97 26.00 -7.67 -22.48
C GLU A 97 25.67 -8.18 -21.08
N THR A 98 26.26 -7.54 -20.07
CA THR A 98 25.85 -7.66 -18.68
C THR A 98 24.38 -7.25 -18.61
N PRO A 99 23.43 -8.14 -18.32
CA PRO A 99 22.07 -7.68 -18.06
C PRO A 99 22.13 -6.79 -16.83
N LEU A 100 21.55 -5.58 -16.94
CA LEU A 100 21.27 -4.76 -15.77
C LEU A 100 20.39 -5.59 -14.84
N ALA A 101 21.00 -6.16 -13.80
CA ALA A 101 20.28 -6.66 -12.65
C ALA A 101 19.57 -5.45 -12.03
N THR A 102 18.29 -5.28 -12.39
CA THR A 102 17.37 -4.55 -11.53
C THR A 102 17.42 -5.30 -10.21
N ALA A 103 18.01 -4.69 -9.18
CA ALA A 103 17.96 -5.20 -7.83
C ALA A 103 16.50 -5.20 -7.39
N ALA A 104 15.79 -6.28 -7.68
CA ALA A 104 14.57 -6.61 -6.97
C ALA A 104 15.01 -6.78 -5.52
N SER A 105 14.73 -5.77 -4.68
CA SER A 105 14.71 -5.97 -3.24
C SER A 105 13.83 -7.17 -3.00
N SER A 106 14.41 -8.28 -2.54
CA SER A 106 13.66 -9.49 -2.29
C SER A 106 12.77 -9.20 -1.06
N ALA A 107 11.52 -8.82 -1.31
CA ALA A 107 10.52 -8.60 -0.25
C ALA A 107 10.29 -9.85 0.62
N PHE A 108 10.79 -11.01 0.18
CA PHE A 108 10.73 -12.29 0.86
C PHE A 108 12.10 -13.00 0.82
N PRO A 109 12.41 -13.87 1.79
CA PRO A 109 11.61 -14.17 2.98
C PRO A 109 11.52 -12.97 3.92
N VAL A 110 10.42 -12.87 4.68
CA VAL A 110 10.24 -11.86 5.73
C VAL A 110 9.89 -12.53 7.04
N ALA A 111 10.47 -12.04 8.13
CA ALA A 111 10.17 -12.49 9.49
C ALA A 111 9.41 -11.37 10.21
N ILE A 112 8.27 -11.71 10.80
CA ILE A 112 7.41 -10.78 11.52
C ILE A 112 7.38 -11.17 12.99
N GLU A 113 7.87 -10.28 13.86
CA GLU A 113 7.74 -10.43 15.30
C GLU A 113 6.34 -10.02 15.77
N HIS A 114 5.79 -10.77 16.72
CA HIS A 114 4.47 -10.53 17.31
C HIS A 114 4.40 -11.13 18.72
N LYS A 115 3.27 -10.96 19.42
CA LYS A 115 3.05 -11.37 20.81
C LYS A 115 3.47 -12.82 21.14
N PHE A 116 3.34 -13.73 20.16
CA PHE A 116 3.60 -15.16 20.34
C PHE A 116 4.94 -15.66 19.78
N GLY A 117 5.84 -14.76 19.36
CA GLY A 117 7.14 -15.11 18.78
C GLY A 117 7.36 -14.48 17.41
N VAL A 118 7.90 -15.26 16.48
CA VAL A 118 8.23 -14.82 15.12
C VAL A 118 7.54 -15.73 14.11
N THR A 119 6.91 -15.13 13.10
CA THR A 119 6.37 -15.84 11.94
C THR A 119 7.26 -15.57 10.73
N GLU A 120 7.81 -16.63 10.15
CA GLU A 120 8.53 -16.57 8.88
C GLU A 120 7.56 -16.76 7.71
N ILE A 121 7.65 -15.86 6.73
CA ILE A 121 6.87 -15.89 5.51
C ILE A 121 7.86 -16.04 4.35
N PRO A 122 7.94 -17.25 3.73
CA PRO A 122 9.01 -17.57 2.79
C PRO A 122 8.81 -16.93 1.40
N ALA A 123 7.56 -16.63 1.03
CA ALA A 123 7.18 -16.09 -0.27
C ALA A 123 5.89 -15.26 -0.16
N GLN A 124 5.58 -14.50 -1.21
CA GLN A 124 4.38 -13.66 -1.23
C GLN A 124 3.11 -14.52 -1.10
N PRO A 125 2.28 -14.31 -0.05
CA PRO A 125 1.04 -15.04 0.16
C PRO A 125 0.06 -14.89 -1.00
N GLN A 126 -0.63 -15.98 -1.36
CA GLN A 126 -1.65 -16.05 -2.42
C GLN A 126 -3.01 -16.51 -1.87
N ARG A 127 -3.04 -17.17 -0.72
CA ARG A 127 -4.21 -17.80 -0.08
C ARG A 127 -4.32 -17.33 1.36
N VAL A 128 -4.79 -16.10 1.53
CA VAL A 128 -4.86 -15.45 2.84
C VAL A 128 -6.23 -15.65 3.49
N VAL A 129 -6.24 -16.11 4.74
CA VAL A 129 -7.44 -16.11 5.59
C VAL A 129 -7.40 -14.90 6.52
N ALA A 130 -8.46 -14.10 6.53
CA ALA A 130 -8.65 -13.00 7.47
C ALA A 130 -9.42 -13.50 8.71
N LEU A 131 -8.69 -13.84 9.78
CA LEU A 131 -9.24 -14.27 11.08
C LEU A 131 -9.39 -13.14 12.10
N GLY A 132 -8.68 -12.01 11.96
CA GLY A 132 -9.01 -10.81 12.72
C GLY A 132 -10.34 -10.22 12.24
N TYR A 133 -11.09 -9.60 13.15
CA TYR A 133 -12.43 -9.08 12.86
C TYR A 133 -12.44 -7.93 11.84
N SER A 134 -11.30 -7.27 11.65
CA SER A 134 -11.12 -6.16 10.71
C SER A 134 -9.97 -6.38 9.74
N ASP A 135 -9.34 -7.56 9.73
CA ASP A 135 -8.11 -7.79 8.96
C ASP A 135 -8.38 -7.84 7.44
N GLN A 136 -9.62 -8.10 7.02
CA GLN A 136 -10.02 -8.09 5.61
C GLN A 136 -9.86 -6.72 4.94
N ASP A 137 -10.06 -5.63 5.68
CA ASP A 137 -10.00 -4.27 5.13
C ASP A 137 -8.58 -3.87 4.69
N PRO A 138 -7.53 -3.97 5.52
CA PRO A 138 -6.17 -3.70 5.09
C PRO A 138 -5.68 -4.71 4.05
N LEU A 139 -6.11 -5.98 4.12
CA LEU A 139 -5.78 -6.96 3.07
C LEU A 139 -6.30 -6.50 1.70
N LEU A 140 -7.58 -6.13 1.64
CA LEU A 140 -8.22 -5.65 0.41
C LEU A 140 -7.59 -4.35 -0.09
N ALA A 141 -7.36 -3.38 0.79
CA ALA A 141 -6.72 -2.12 0.44
C ALA A 141 -5.27 -2.29 -0.10
N LEU A 142 -4.58 -3.36 0.33
CA LEU A 142 -3.25 -3.73 -0.15
C LEU A 142 -3.30 -4.63 -1.41
N GLY A 143 -4.48 -4.81 -2.00
CA GLY A 143 -4.69 -5.56 -3.23
C GLY A 143 -4.72 -7.08 -3.04
N VAL A 144 -4.92 -7.57 -1.81
CA VAL A 144 -5.03 -9.00 -1.49
C VAL A 144 -6.47 -9.34 -1.16
N ARG A 145 -7.07 -10.18 -1.98
CA ARG A 145 -8.43 -10.69 -1.76
C ARG A 145 -8.36 -11.95 -0.89
N PRO A 146 -8.88 -11.94 0.34
CA PRO A 146 -8.84 -13.11 1.20
C PRO A 146 -9.70 -14.25 0.63
N ILE A 147 -9.33 -15.49 0.92
CA ILE A 147 -10.15 -16.67 0.56
C ILE A 147 -11.24 -16.96 1.59
N ALA A 148 -11.09 -16.41 2.80
CA ALA A 148 -12.09 -16.47 3.85
C ALA A 148 -11.97 -15.26 4.78
N VAL A 149 -13.11 -14.82 5.31
CA VAL A 149 -13.23 -13.68 6.22
C VAL A 149 -14.01 -14.12 7.45
N ARG A 150 -13.49 -13.81 8.64
CA ARG A 150 -14.21 -14.02 9.89
C ARG A 150 -15.36 -13.03 10.00
N TYR A 151 -16.55 -13.55 10.26
CA TYR A 151 -17.72 -12.71 10.51
C TYR A 151 -17.54 -11.91 11.82
N TRP A 152 -17.95 -10.64 11.79
CA TRP A 152 -18.05 -9.81 12.99
C TRP A 152 -19.49 -9.39 13.28
N PHE A 153 -20.06 -8.50 12.46
CA PHE A 153 -21.43 -8.01 12.59
C PHE A 153 -21.93 -7.43 11.26
N GLY A 154 -23.20 -6.99 11.24
CA GLY A 154 -23.78 -6.18 10.17
C GLY A 154 -24.40 -6.97 9.01
N ASP A 155 -24.32 -8.31 9.03
CA ASP A 155 -24.87 -9.22 8.02
C ASP A 155 -24.54 -8.80 6.57
N GLU A 156 -23.36 -8.21 6.39
CA GLU A 156 -22.88 -7.76 5.08
C GLU A 156 -22.50 -8.96 4.20
N PRO A 157 -22.78 -8.90 2.87
CA PRO A 157 -22.34 -9.95 1.95
C PRO A 157 -20.84 -10.20 2.09
N HIS A 158 -20.46 -11.48 2.21
CA HIS A 158 -19.07 -11.91 2.38
C HIS A 158 -18.35 -11.34 3.64
N ALA A 159 -19.09 -10.78 4.60
CA ALA A 159 -18.55 -10.03 5.73
C ALA A 159 -17.67 -8.82 5.33
N VAL A 160 -17.91 -8.26 4.13
CA VAL A 160 -17.19 -7.09 3.60
C VAL A 160 -18.14 -5.90 3.51
N PHE A 161 -17.80 -4.85 4.26
CA PHE A 161 -18.59 -3.64 4.35
C PHE A 161 -18.52 -2.80 3.07
N PRO A 162 -19.49 -1.88 2.84
CA PRO A 162 -19.62 -1.12 1.59
C PRO A 162 -18.35 -0.43 1.10
N TRP A 163 -17.49 0.06 2.00
CA TRP A 163 -16.27 0.78 1.65
C TRP A 163 -15.17 -0.10 1.03
N ALA A 164 -15.21 -1.41 1.23
CA ALA A 164 -14.19 -2.35 0.75
C ALA A 164 -14.69 -3.26 -0.40
N ARG A 165 -15.95 -3.11 -0.84
CA ARG A 165 -16.55 -3.95 -1.88
C ARG A 165 -15.90 -3.78 -3.25
N ASP A 166 -15.48 -2.56 -3.59
CA ASP A 166 -14.82 -2.30 -4.87
C ASP A 166 -13.47 -3.04 -4.96
N GLU A 167 -12.72 -3.09 -3.85
CA GLU A 167 -11.46 -3.83 -3.76
C GLU A 167 -11.68 -5.36 -3.77
N LEU A 168 -12.77 -5.83 -3.14
CA LEU A 168 -13.17 -7.23 -3.19
C LEU A 168 -13.51 -7.67 -4.63
N GLY A 169 -14.19 -6.81 -5.38
CA GLY A 169 -14.63 -7.09 -6.74
C GLY A 169 -15.58 -8.29 -6.82
N ASP A 170 -15.21 -9.28 -7.63
CA ASP A 170 -15.96 -10.50 -7.88
C ASP A 170 -15.56 -11.68 -6.96
N ALA A 171 -14.65 -11.47 -6.02
CA ALA A 171 -14.25 -12.53 -5.10
C ALA A 171 -15.39 -12.88 -4.13
N THR A 172 -15.55 -14.18 -3.88
CA THR A 172 -16.57 -14.73 -2.98
C THR A 172 -15.90 -15.50 -1.84
N PRO A 173 -15.31 -14.81 -0.84
CA PRO A 173 -14.65 -15.50 0.26
C PRO A 173 -15.64 -16.27 1.12
N ASP A 174 -15.15 -17.36 1.70
CA ASP A 174 -15.86 -18.12 2.72
C ASP A 174 -16.07 -17.25 3.97
N VAL A 175 -17.32 -17.16 4.44
CA VAL A 175 -17.61 -16.47 5.70
C VAL A 175 -17.47 -17.45 6.85
N LEU A 176 -16.48 -17.21 7.71
CA LEU A 176 -16.24 -17.99 8.91
C LEU A 176 -17.04 -17.39 10.06
N ASN A 177 -18.29 -17.81 10.21
CA ASN A 177 -19.14 -17.43 11.33
C ASN A 177 -18.93 -18.39 12.49
N MET A 178 -18.24 -17.90 13.53
CA MET A 178 -17.84 -18.69 14.70
C MET A 178 -18.03 -17.84 15.96
N PRO A 179 -18.43 -18.45 17.10
CA PRO A 179 -18.56 -17.72 18.36
C PRO A 179 -17.26 -17.03 18.78
N PHE A 180 -17.38 -15.93 19.54
CA PHE A 180 -16.22 -15.30 20.15
C PHE A 180 -15.45 -16.31 21.03
N GLY A 181 -14.12 -16.34 20.89
CA GLY A 181 -13.24 -17.27 21.62
C GLY A 181 -13.36 -18.73 21.19
N GLN A 182 -13.99 -19.02 20.04
CA GLN A 182 -14.04 -20.36 19.46
C GLN A 182 -13.62 -20.29 18.00
N LEU A 183 -12.48 -20.90 17.68
CA LEU A 183 -11.99 -21.02 16.30
C LEU A 183 -12.33 -22.39 15.69
N ASP A 184 -12.82 -22.37 14.45
CA ASP A 184 -13.00 -23.58 13.64
C ASP A 184 -11.69 -23.89 12.88
N PHE A 185 -10.75 -24.53 13.57
CA PHE A 185 -9.44 -24.88 13.01
C PHE A 185 -9.54 -25.84 11.82
N GLU A 186 -10.49 -26.78 11.84
CA GLU A 186 -10.68 -27.76 10.77
C GLU A 186 -11.11 -27.06 9.48
N ARG A 187 -12.04 -26.10 9.59
CA ARG A 187 -12.45 -25.30 8.44
C ARG A 187 -11.33 -24.42 7.91
N VAL A 188 -10.55 -23.78 8.78
CA VAL A 188 -9.37 -23.00 8.36
C VAL A 188 -8.34 -23.90 7.66
N ALA A 189 -8.08 -25.10 8.18
CA ALA A 189 -7.16 -26.05 7.56
C ALA A 189 -7.65 -26.56 6.20
N ALA A 190 -8.96 -26.83 6.05
CA ALA A 190 -9.56 -27.28 4.80
C ALA A 190 -9.40 -26.26 3.66
N LEU A 191 -9.31 -24.97 4.00
CA LEU A 191 -9.06 -23.89 3.04
C LEU A 191 -7.62 -23.88 2.51
N ARG A 192 -6.68 -24.59 3.15
CA ARG A 192 -5.25 -24.64 2.79
C ARG A 192 -4.67 -23.22 2.57
N PRO A 193 -4.67 -22.36 3.60
CA PRO A 193 -4.06 -21.04 3.50
C PRO A 193 -2.53 -21.14 3.39
N ASP A 194 -1.91 -20.10 2.83
CA ASP A 194 -0.47 -19.88 2.92
C ASP A 194 -0.11 -18.71 3.85
N LEU A 195 -1.12 -17.97 4.33
CA LEU A 195 -1.02 -17.01 5.42
C LEU A 195 -2.36 -16.94 6.17
N ILE A 196 -2.31 -16.87 7.49
CA ILE A 196 -3.45 -16.56 8.36
C ILE A 196 -3.20 -15.20 8.99
N SER A 197 -4.05 -14.21 8.72
CA SER A 197 -4.01 -12.91 9.36
C SER A 197 -4.93 -12.91 10.57
N ALA A 198 -4.37 -12.89 11.77
CA ALA A 198 -5.09 -12.86 13.03
C ALA A 198 -4.59 -11.70 13.92
N VAL A 199 -4.39 -10.53 13.30
CA VAL A 199 -3.87 -9.34 13.96
C VAL A 199 -4.91 -8.76 14.91
N TYR A 200 -6.11 -8.41 14.43
CA TYR A 200 -7.20 -7.93 15.29
C TYR A 200 -8.15 -9.07 15.70
N SER A 201 -7.63 -10.09 16.38
CA SER A 201 -8.35 -11.37 16.60
C SER A 201 -8.58 -11.75 18.06
N GLY A 202 -7.69 -11.31 18.97
CA GLY A 202 -7.68 -11.70 20.39
C GLY A 202 -7.43 -13.18 20.65
N ILE A 203 -6.75 -13.88 19.73
CA ILE A 203 -6.43 -15.30 19.90
C ILE A 203 -5.51 -15.55 21.09
N THR A 204 -5.61 -16.73 21.71
CA THR A 204 -4.69 -17.16 22.78
C THR A 204 -3.40 -17.77 22.22
N GLN A 205 -2.41 -18.01 23.10
CA GLN A 205 -1.17 -18.72 22.74
C GLN A 205 -1.47 -20.13 22.21
N GLU A 206 -2.41 -20.85 22.81
CA GLU A 206 -2.80 -22.20 22.40
C GLU A 206 -3.48 -22.19 21.03
N GLU A 207 -4.35 -21.20 20.78
CA GLU A 207 -4.99 -21.02 19.49
C GLU A 207 -3.98 -20.65 18.40
N TYR A 208 -3.04 -19.74 18.69
CA TYR A 208 -1.93 -19.40 17.79
C TYR A 208 -1.11 -20.64 17.43
N GLN A 209 -0.71 -21.46 18.41
CA GLN A 209 0.08 -22.67 18.16
C GLN A 209 -0.65 -23.68 17.26
N ARG A 210 -1.98 -23.73 17.34
CA ARG A 210 -2.81 -24.56 16.45
C ARG A 210 -2.89 -23.98 15.04
N LEU A 211 -3.10 -22.67 14.91
CA LEU A 211 -3.10 -21.99 13.61
C LEU A 211 -1.73 -22.09 12.91
N ALA A 212 -0.63 -21.97 13.66
CA ALA A 212 0.74 -22.08 13.15
C ALA A 212 1.06 -23.48 12.60
N GLN A 213 0.34 -24.53 13.01
CA GLN A 213 0.44 -25.86 12.40
C GLN A 213 -0.26 -25.95 11.04
N ILE A 214 -1.15 -25.00 10.73
CA ILE A 214 -1.90 -24.93 9.47
C ILE A 214 -1.10 -24.10 8.44
N ALA A 215 -0.68 -22.90 8.81
CA ALA A 215 0.06 -21.97 7.96
C ALA A 215 0.78 -20.88 8.79
N PRO A 216 1.74 -20.14 8.21
CA PRO A 216 2.26 -18.91 8.82
C PRO A 216 1.12 -18.02 9.33
N THR A 217 1.17 -17.63 10.61
CA THR A 217 0.05 -16.95 11.28
C THR A 217 0.52 -15.63 11.88
N LEU A 218 -0.04 -14.52 11.41
CA LEU A 218 0.20 -13.21 12.00
C LEU A 218 -0.67 -13.03 13.24
N ALA A 219 -0.04 -12.62 14.34
CA ALA A 219 -0.73 -12.14 15.52
C ALA A 219 -0.41 -10.65 15.76
N GLN A 220 -1.14 -10.00 16.66
CA GLN A 220 -0.83 -8.64 17.08
C GLN A 220 0.56 -8.50 17.72
N SER A 221 1.11 -7.30 17.69
CA SER A 221 2.34 -6.94 18.41
C SER A 221 2.18 -7.16 19.92
N SER A 222 3.29 -7.50 20.59
CA SER A 222 3.38 -7.59 22.05
C SER A 222 3.28 -6.24 22.76
N GLU A 223 3.43 -5.13 22.03
CA GLU A 223 3.41 -3.76 22.57
C GLU A 223 2.01 -3.29 22.98
N TYR A 224 0.96 -3.95 22.48
CA TYR A 224 -0.42 -3.54 22.69
C TYR A 224 -1.22 -4.64 23.40
N ILE A 225 -2.22 -4.22 24.18
CA ILE A 225 -3.21 -5.13 24.76
C ILE A 225 -4.05 -5.78 23.66
N ASP A 226 -4.73 -6.88 23.98
CA ASP A 226 -5.61 -7.56 23.01
C ASP A 226 -6.70 -6.60 22.51
N PHE A 227 -6.88 -6.55 21.18
CA PHE A 227 -7.76 -5.59 20.50
C PHE A 227 -7.39 -4.10 20.70
N GLY A 228 -6.19 -3.81 21.22
CA GLY A 228 -5.72 -2.44 21.47
C GLY A 228 -4.71 -1.91 20.45
N MET A 229 -4.32 -2.73 19.46
CA MET A 229 -3.35 -2.32 18.44
C MET A 229 -3.96 -1.24 17.53
N PRO A 230 -3.28 -0.08 17.34
CA PRO A 230 -3.75 0.96 16.43
C PRO A 230 -3.90 0.41 14.99
N TRP A 231 -4.91 0.90 14.27
CA TRP A 231 -5.20 0.43 12.91
C TRP A 231 -4.03 0.70 11.95
N GLN A 232 -3.25 1.76 12.19
CA GLN A 232 -2.05 2.09 11.43
C GLN A 232 -1.02 0.96 11.56
N GLU A 233 -0.70 0.59 12.79
CA GLU A 233 0.28 -0.46 13.08
C GLU A 233 -0.19 -1.82 12.56
N ALA A 234 -1.48 -2.14 12.70
CA ALA A 234 -2.05 -3.36 12.12
C ALA A 234 -1.89 -3.38 10.58
N THR A 235 -2.18 -2.26 9.91
CA THR A 235 -2.05 -2.12 8.45
C THR A 235 -0.59 -2.24 8.01
N LEU A 236 0.35 -1.64 8.74
CA LEU A 236 1.78 -1.73 8.45
C LEU A 236 2.31 -3.15 8.65
N LEU A 237 1.92 -3.83 9.73
CA LEU A 237 2.31 -5.21 9.99
C LEU A 237 1.79 -6.16 8.90
N ILE A 238 0.52 -6.02 8.49
CA ILE A 238 -0.06 -6.77 7.37
C ILE A 238 0.67 -6.41 6.07
N GLY A 239 0.93 -5.13 5.81
CA GLY A 239 1.69 -4.65 4.66
C GLY A 239 3.06 -5.29 4.54
N ARG A 240 3.82 -5.35 5.64
CA ARG A 240 5.13 -6.00 5.67
C ARG A 240 5.03 -7.50 5.36
N ALA A 241 4.07 -8.19 5.97
CA ALA A 241 3.83 -9.60 5.73
C ALA A 241 3.45 -9.94 4.28
N LEU A 242 2.81 -9.00 3.58
CA LEU A 242 2.44 -9.12 2.17
C LEU A 242 3.52 -8.64 1.19
N GLY A 243 4.65 -8.11 1.68
CA GLY A 243 5.65 -7.47 0.82
C GLY A 243 5.09 -6.21 0.13
N ARG A 244 4.25 -5.46 0.84
CA ARG A 244 3.54 -4.24 0.42
C ARG A 244 3.71 -3.09 1.41
N GLU A 245 4.80 -3.07 2.18
CA GLU A 245 5.05 -2.09 3.25
C GLU A 245 5.01 -0.63 2.75
N ALA A 246 5.60 -0.35 1.58
CA ALA A 246 5.56 0.99 0.99
C ALA A 246 4.12 1.47 0.70
N LEU A 247 3.28 0.59 0.16
CA LEU A 247 1.86 0.90 -0.09
C LEU A 247 1.09 1.05 1.22
N ALA A 248 1.37 0.23 2.23
CA ALA A 248 0.77 0.37 3.56
C ALA A 248 1.10 1.74 4.18
N HIS A 249 2.35 2.19 4.11
CA HIS A 249 2.75 3.52 4.57
C HIS A 249 2.03 4.64 3.80
N GLU A 250 1.91 4.52 2.48
CA GLU A 250 1.19 5.48 1.66
C GLU A 250 -0.27 5.61 2.09
N LEU A 251 -0.99 4.49 2.22
CA LEU A 251 -2.41 4.47 2.61
C LEU A 251 -2.64 5.02 4.02
N VAL A 252 -1.79 4.64 4.98
CA VAL A 252 -1.84 5.19 6.35
C VAL A 252 -1.63 6.70 6.32
N THR A 253 -0.62 7.17 5.59
CA THR A 253 -0.31 8.60 5.46
C THR A 253 -1.46 9.37 4.82
N GLU A 254 -2.09 8.81 3.79
CA GLU A 254 -3.23 9.42 3.12
C GLU A 254 -4.41 9.62 4.07
N VAL A 255 -4.78 8.59 4.83
CA VAL A 255 -5.88 8.68 5.81
C VAL A 255 -5.56 9.69 6.91
N GLU A 256 -4.34 9.70 7.43
CA GLU A 256 -3.90 10.69 8.43
C GLU A 256 -3.94 12.12 7.88
N ALA A 257 -3.58 12.32 6.61
CA ALA A 257 -3.69 13.61 5.94
C ALA A 257 -5.16 14.07 5.82
N ARG A 258 -6.10 13.15 5.58
CA ARG A 258 -7.55 13.47 5.57
C ARG A 258 -8.02 13.92 6.95
N PHE A 259 -7.58 13.27 8.02
CA PHE A 259 -7.89 13.72 9.39
C PHE A 259 -7.26 15.07 9.71
N ALA A 260 -6.01 15.30 9.29
CA ALA A 260 -5.34 16.59 9.49
C ALA A 260 -6.04 17.72 8.73
N ALA A 261 -6.46 17.46 7.49
CA ALA A 261 -7.22 18.42 6.68
C ALA A 261 -8.58 18.75 7.31
N ALA A 262 -9.30 17.74 7.83
CA ALA A 262 -10.55 17.95 8.55
C ALA A 262 -10.35 18.83 9.79
N ARG A 263 -9.32 18.56 10.62
CA ARG A 263 -9.00 19.40 11.78
C ARG A 263 -8.65 20.83 11.39
N ALA A 264 -7.85 21.01 10.33
CA ALA A 264 -7.47 22.34 9.85
C ALA A 264 -8.64 23.13 9.26
N GLY A 265 -9.59 22.43 8.63
CA GLY A 265 -10.84 23.02 8.12
C GLY A 265 -11.85 23.40 9.20
N HIS A 266 -11.68 22.87 10.42
CA HIS A 266 -12.60 23.05 11.55
C HIS A 266 -11.87 23.43 12.84
N PRO A 267 -11.22 24.61 12.90
CA PRO A 267 -10.50 25.05 14.10
C PRO A 267 -11.43 25.18 15.33
N GLU A 268 -12.74 25.33 15.13
CA GLU A 268 -13.74 25.38 16.20
C GLU A 268 -13.86 24.07 17.00
N TRP A 269 -13.34 22.94 16.49
CA TRP A 269 -13.31 21.66 17.20
C TRP A 269 -12.12 21.54 18.16
N ALA A 270 -11.15 22.46 18.11
CA ALA A 270 -9.97 22.39 18.96
C ALA A 270 -10.33 22.38 20.46
N GLY A 271 -9.96 21.30 21.17
CA GLY A 271 -10.21 21.14 22.60
C GLY A 271 -11.66 20.81 22.99
N LYS A 272 -12.48 20.35 22.03
CA LYS A 272 -13.84 19.84 22.25
C LYS A 272 -13.89 18.32 22.28
#